data_AF-A0A938Z9B4-F1
#
_entry.id   AF-A0A938Z9B4-F1
#
_cell.length_a   1.000
_cell.length_b   1.000
_cell.length_c   1.000
_cell.angle_alpha   90.00
_cell.angle_beta   90.00
_cell.angle_gamma   90.00
#
_symmetry.space_group_name_H-M   'P 1'
#
loop_
_entity.id
_entity.type
_entity.pdbx_description
1 polymer ?
#
loop_
_entity_poly.entity_id
_entity_poly.type
_entity_poly.pdbx_seq_one_letter_code
_entity_poly.pdbx_strand_id
1 'polypeptide(L)'
;MAMEKSGDCAMYGPRAHNVTIDGLAQLILAGSVRVDVACAARILATIMEGHIEVGDASHYIYHFARKQGWDIPAYPLAGCGEIKRFFAEQGVSDVPSWYVKIGVEPERAKRLYGNTLVAVCGSDYRHVAFVLDGHYHAHDTGFTDLLHSGVIENMAARPNTTQALERLTDRILAFELHGDTGGLPAF
;
A
#
# COMPACT_ATOMS: atom_id res chain seq x y z
N MET A 1 5.80 47.11 -0.21
CA MET A 1 5.42 46.73 -1.58
C MET A 1 5.62 45.24 -1.71
N ALA A 2 4.70 44.59 -2.42
CA ALA A 2 4.27 43.20 -2.29
C ALA A 2 5.38 42.13 -2.32
N MET A 3 5.29 41.19 -1.37
CA MET A 3 5.76 39.81 -1.53
C MET A 3 4.66 39.05 -2.28
N GLU A 4 4.96 38.57 -3.48
CA GLU A 4 4.12 37.61 -4.17
C GLU A 4 4.24 36.25 -3.45
N LYS A 5 3.16 35.85 -2.79
CA LYS A 5 2.87 34.44 -2.50
C LYS A 5 2.29 33.84 -3.78
N SER A 6 2.96 32.86 -4.36
CA SER A 6 2.39 32.00 -5.40
C SER A 6 2.82 30.57 -5.13
N GLY A 7 1.84 29.70 -4.95
CA GLY A 7 2.02 28.27 -4.70
C GLY A 7 0.79 27.64 -4.07
N ASP A 8 -0.40 27.94 -4.61
CA ASP A 8 -1.65 27.24 -4.30
C ASP A 8 -1.52 25.76 -4.72
N CYS A 9 -1.05 24.92 -3.80
CA CYS A 9 -1.28 23.47 -3.83
C CYS A 9 -2.54 23.18 -3.01
N ALA A 10 -3.72 23.45 -3.56
CA ALA A 10 -4.98 23.18 -2.88
C ALA A 10 -6.10 22.81 -3.87
N MET A 11 -5.96 21.71 -4.63
CA MET A 11 -7.10 21.09 -5.32
C MET A 11 -6.94 19.56 -5.47
N TYR A 12 -6.82 18.83 -4.37
CA TYR A 12 -7.31 17.45 -4.29
C TYR A 12 -8.27 17.40 -3.10
N GLY A 13 -9.56 17.65 -3.37
CA GLY A 13 -10.59 17.69 -2.34
C GLY A 13 -11.01 16.27 -1.91
N PRO A 14 -11.13 15.97 -0.61
CA PRO A 14 -11.44 14.62 -0.09
C PRO A 14 -12.89 14.13 -0.34
N ARG A 15 -13.68 14.82 -1.18
CA ARG A 15 -15.13 14.56 -1.32
C ARG A 15 -15.53 13.87 -2.62
N ALA A 16 -14.79 14.04 -3.71
CA ALA A 16 -15.13 13.39 -4.98
C ALA A 16 -14.74 11.91 -5.01
N HIS A 17 -13.63 11.57 -4.35
CA HIS A 17 -13.07 10.21 -4.30
C HIS A 17 -13.96 9.24 -3.49
N ASN A 18 -14.47 9.69 -2.34
CA ASN A 18 -15.27 8.84 -1.43
C ASN A 18 -16.64 8.46 -2.03
N VAL A 19 -17.27 9.35 -2.81
CA VAL A 19 -18.59 9.08 -3.42
C VAL A 19 -18.51 7.94 -4.45
N THR A 20 -17.41 7.85 -5.19
CA THR A 20 -17.16 6.75 -6.14
C THR A 20 -16.86 5.42 -5.46
N ILE A 21 -16.13 5.42 -4.35
CA ILE A 21 -15.81 4.20 -3.61
C ILE A 21 -17.04 3.67 -2.86
N ASP A 22 -17.80 4.53 -2.18
CA ASP A 22 -19.05 4.16 -1.48
C ASP A 22 -20.07 3.52 -2.44
N GLY A 23 -20.31 4.14 -3.59
CA GLY A 23 -21.24 3.63 -4.60
C GLY A 23 -20.78 2.29 -5.20
N LEU A 24 -19.48 2.11 -5.40
CA LEU A 24 -18.92 0.87 -5.92
C LEU A 24 -18.97 -0.26 -4.88
N ALA A 25 -18.61 0.04 -3.63
CA ALA A 25 -18.69 -0.91 -2.54
C ALA A 25 -20.12 -1.40 -2.36
N GLN A 26 -21.11 -0.51 -2.44
CA GLN A 26 -22.52 -0.91 -2.44
C GLN A 26 -22.88 -1.79 -3.64
N LEU A 27 -22.38 -1.51 -4.85
CA LEU A 27 -22.65 -2.34 -6.04
C LEU A 27 -22.01 -3.74 -5.95
N ILE A 28 -20.78 -3.84 -5.45
CA ILE A 28 -20.06 -5.09 -5.25
C ILE A 28 -20.68 -5.90 -4.10
N LEU A 29 -20.89 -5.27 -2.94
CA LEU A 29 -21.45 -5.93 -1.75
C LEU A 29 -22.92 -6.31 -1.91
N ALA A 30 -23.72 -5.56 -2.68
CA ALA A 30 -25.13 -5.87 -2.95
C ALA A 30 -25.32 -7.01 -3.96
N GLY A 31 -24.25 -7.60 -4.51
CA GLY A 31 -24.32 -8.72 -5.45
C GLY A 31 -25.08 -8.41 -6.76
N SER A 32 -25.30 -7.13 -7.04
CA SER A 32 -26.14 -6.66 -8.16
C SER A 32 -25.43 -6.80 -9.52
N VAL A 33 -24.11 -6.97 -9.50
CA VAL A 33 -23.28 -7.28 -10.65
C VAL A 33 -22.43 -8.50 -10.30
N ARG A 34 -22.42 -9.54 -11.15
CA ARG A 34 -21.42 -10.61 -11.02
C ARG A 34 -20.09 -10.09 -11.53
N VAL A 35 -19.32 -9.50 -10.63
CA VAL A 35 -17.96 -9.05 -10.88
C VAL A 35 -17.04 -10.16 -10.38
N ASP A 36 -16.18 -10.71 -11.24
CA ASP A 36 -15.12 -11.59 -10.75
C ASP A 36 -14.14 -10.80 -9.86
N VAL A 37 -13.45 -11.49 -8.94
CA VAL A 37 -12.57 -10.85 -7.95
C VAL A 37 -11.47 -10.00 -8.61
N ALA A 38 -10.97 -10.41 -9.77
CA ALA A 38 -9.94 -9.64 -10.48
C ALA A 38 -10.51 -8.34 -11.04
N CYS A 39 -11.72 -8.38 -11.60
CA CYS A 39 -12.43 -7.20 -12.06
C CYS A 39 -12.73 -6.23 -10.91
N ALA A 40 -13.17 -6.72 -9.75
CA ALA A 40 -13.38 -5.89 -8.56
C ALA A 40 -12.08 -5.19 -8.11
N ALA A 41 -10.99 -5.94 -8.04
CA ALA A 41 -9.67 -5.40 -7.70
C ALA A 41 -9.17 -4.35 -8.70
N ARG A 42 -9.41 -4.53 -10.01
CA ARG A 42 -9.02 -3.54 -11.04
C ARG A 42 -9.80 -2.24 -10.89
N ILE A 43 -11.10 -2.32 -10.65
CA ILE A 43 -11.91 -1.12 -10.47
C ILE A 43 -11.46 -0.37 -9.23
N LEU A 44 -11.23 -1.08 -8.12
CA LEU A 44 -10.69 -0.49 -6.90
C LEU A 44 -9.35 0.21 -7.16
N ALA A 45 -8.40 -0.47 -7.80
CA ALA A 45 -7.09 0.09 -8.14
C ALA A 45 -7.20 1.32 -9.06
N THR A 46 -8.14 1.31 -10.01
CA THR A 46 -8.39 2.45 -10.90
C THR A 46 -8.95 3.65 -10.16
N ILE A 47 -9.86 3.43 -9.20
CA ILE A 47 -10.43 4.53 -8.42
C ILE A 47 -9.40 5.10 -7.47
N MET A 48 -8.65 4.24 -6.78
CA MET A 48 -7.61 4.59 -5.81
C MET A 48 -6.25 4.93 -6.45
N GLU A 49 -6.25 5.42 -7.68
CA GLU A 49 -5.04 5.69 -8.47
C GLU A 49 -3.97 6.43 -7.64
N GLY A 50 -2.79 5.82 -7.50
CA GLY A 50 -1.66 6.39 -6.76
C GLY A 50 -1.74 6.26 -5.23
N HIS A 51 -2.85 5.75 -4.69
CA HIS A 51 -3.03 5.48 -3.26
C HIS A 51 -2.67 4.04 -2.87
N ILE A 52 -2.55 3.12 -3.83
CA ILE A 52 -2.13 1.74 -3.56
C ILE A 52 -0.81 1.46 -4.25
N GLU A 53 0.23 1.22 -3.45
CA GLU A 53 1.57 0.92 -3.94
C GLU A 53 1.95 -0.53 -3.68
N VAL A 54 2.67 -1.12 -4.63
CA VAL A 54 2.99 -2.54 -4.64
C VAL A 54 4.43 -2.76 -5.05
N GLY A 55 5.12 -3.69 -4.36
CA GLY A 55 6.49 -4.06 -4.68
C GLY A 55 7.05 -5.14 -3.76
N ASP A 56 8.38 -5.28 -3.77
CA ASP A 56 9.10 -6.23 -2.92
C ASP A 56 8.97 -5.83 -1.43
N ALA A 57 8.45 -6.76 -0.62
CA ALA A 57 8.22 -6.52 0.78
C ALA A 57 9.50 -6.21 1.56
N SER A 58 10.67 -6.68 1.15
CA SER A 58 11.95 -6.38 1.80
C SER A 58 12.46 -4.96 1.55
N HIS A 59 11.93 -4.27 0.53
CA HIS A 59 12.40 -2.94 0.12
C HIS A 59 11.49 -1.78 0.55
N TYR A 60 10.27 -2.05 1.02
CA TYR A 60 9.27 -1.01 1.30
C TYR A 60 9.73 0.03 2.31
N ILE A 61 10.43 -0.37 3.37
CA ILE A 61 10.96 0.57 4.37
C ILE A 61 11.82 1.68 3.78
N TYR A 62 12.66 1.37 2.78
CA TYR A 62 13.51 2.35 2.11
C TYR A 62 12.72 3.21 1.12
N HIS A 63 11.68 2.64 0.49
CA HIS A 63 10.73 3.40 -0.32
C HIS A 63 9.98 4.43 0.53
N PHE A 64 9.44 3.98 1.66
CA PHE A 64 8.70 4.81 2.60
C PHE A 64 9.56 5.91 3.22
N ALA A 65 10.78 5.60 3.65
CA ALA A 65 11.70 6.60 4.18
C ALA A 65 12.06 7.67 3.13
N ARG A 66 12.28 7.29 1.87
CA ARG A 66 12.49 8.27 0.77
C ARG A 66 11.28 9.16 0.56
N LYS A 67 10.06 8.62 0.66
CA LYS A 67 8.82 9.42 0.60
C LYS A 67 8.71 10.44 1.73
N GLN A 68 9.29 10.14 2.89
CA GLN A 68 9.39 11.09 4.01
C GLN A 68 10.52 12.12 3.84
N GLY A 69 11.27 12.08 2.73
CA GLY A 69 12.32 13.05 2.42
C GLY A 69 13.72 12.66 2.90
N TRP A 70 13.93 11.42 3.35
CA TRP A 70 15.26 10.92 3.70
C TRP A 70 16.08 10.61 2.45
N ASP A 71 17.37 10.99 2.43
CA ASP A 71 18.29 10.78 1.30
C ASP A 71 18.88 9.35 1.29
N ILE A 72 18.00 8.36 1.32
CA ILE A 72 18.40 6.96 1.34
C ILE A 72 18.61 6.48 -0.09
N PRO A 73 19.81 5.94 -0.43
CA PRO A 73 20.04 5.41 -1.78
C PRO A 73 19.18 4.18 -2.03
N ALA A 74 18.98 3.85 -3.32
CA ALA A 74 18.25 2.64 -3.69
C ALA A 74 18.94 1.38 -3.16
N TYR A 75 18.14 0.36 -2.84
CA TYR A 75 18.65 -0.96 -2.49
C TYR A 75 19.50 -1.54 -3.65
N PRO A 76 20.64 -2.23 -3.39
CA PRO A 76 21.15 -2.70 -2.09
C PRO A 76 22.02 -1.71 -1.31
N LEU A 77 22.23 -0.49 -1.81
CA LEU A 77 23.11 0.50 -1.17
C LEU A 77 22.49 1.20 0.05
N ALA A 78 21.22 0.88 0.36
CA ALA A 78 20.41 1.53 1.38
C ALA A 78 20.89 1.33 2.84
N GLY A 79 21.94 0.54 3.07
CA GLY A 79 22.54 0.30 4.40
C GLY A 79 23.37 1.47 4.98
N CYS A 80 23.12 2.70 4.54
CA CYS A 80 23.87 3.90 4.91
C CYS A 80 23.60 4.38 6.36
N GLY A 81 24.31 5.43 6.81
CA GLY A 81 24.07 6.02 8.13
C GLY A 81 22.66 6.62 8.30
N GLU A 82 22.03 7.06 7.20
CA GLU A 82 20.71 7.70 7.26
C GLU A 82 19.58 6.74 7.57
N ILE A 83 19.61 5.49 7.08
CA ILE A 83 18.57 4.52 7.48
C ILE A 83 18.62 4.24 8.99
N LYS A 84 19.81 4.27 9.61
CA LYS A 84 19.93 4.13 11.07
C LYS A 84 19.32 5.30 11.81
N ARG A 85 19.44 6.52 11.27
CA ARG A 85 18.79 7.72 11.82
C ARG A 85 17.28 7.63 11.69
N PHE A 86 16.79 7.19 10.53
CA PHE A 86 15.36 6.92 10.34
C PHE A 86 14.85 5.88 11.36
N PHE A 87 15.56 4.77 11.57
CA PHE A 87 15.18 3.77 12.60
C PHE A 87 15.13 4.36 14.00
N ALA A 88 16.11 5.18 14.37
CA ALA A 88 16.12 5.85 15.66
C ALA A 88 14.92 6.80 15.84
N GLU A 89 14.56 7.59 14.82
CA GLU A 89 13.36 8.44 14.84
C GLU A 89 12.07 7.63 14.88
N GLN A 90 12.07 6.46 14.25
CA GLN A 90 10.95 5.52 14.32
C GLN A 90 10.93 4.70 15.62
N GLY A 91 11.92 4.83 16.52
CA GLY A 91 12.00 4.10 17.78
C GLY A 91 12.27 2.60 17.62
N VAL A 92 12.92 2.20 16.52
CA VAL A 92 13.24 0.80 16.19
C VAL A 92 14.74 0.62 15.95
N SER A 93 15.23 -0.62 16.01
CA SER A 93 16.67 -0.93 15.84
C SER A 93 17.02 -1.54 14.49
N ASP A 94 16.04 -2.15 13.82
CA ASP A 94 16.24 -3.00 12.65
C ASP A 94 14.99 -3.05 11.77
N VAL A 95 15.16 -3.62 10.57
CA VAL A 95 14.10 -3.75 9.57
C VAL A 95 12.91 -4.56 10.12
N PRO A 96 13.06 -5.79 10.63
CA PRO A 96 11.91 -6.55 11.17
C PRO A 96 11.13 -5.78 12.24
N SER A 97 11.81 -5.10 13.16
CA SER A 97 11.16 -4.29 14.21
C SER A 97 10.28 -3.19 13.63
N TRP A 98 10.71 -2.55 12.53
CA TRP A 98 9.88 -1.56 11.83
C TRP A 98 8.63 -2.19 11.22
N TYR A 99 8.76 -3.37 10.58
CA TYR A 99 7.61 -4.08 10.02
C TYR A 99 6.60 -4.49 11.09
N VAL A 100 7.07 -4.93 12.27
CA VAL A 100 6.20 -5.23 13.42
C VAL A 100 5.49 -3.97 13.90
N LYS A 101 6.17 -2.82 13.96
CA LYS A 101 5.58 -1.53 14.33
C LYS A 101 4.42 -1.15 13.41
N ILE A 102 4.51 -1.43 12.11
CA ILE A 102 3.45 -1.15 11.14
C ILE A 102 2.44 -2.30 10.96
N GLY A 103 2.47 -3.32 11.84
CA GLY A 103 1.45 -4.37 11.93
C GLY A 103 1.76 -5.70 11.27
N VAL A 104 2.94 -5.87 10.69
CA VAL A 104 3.33 -7.16 10.13
C VAL A 104 3.65 -8.13 11.26
N GLU A 105 3.06 -9.32 11.19
CA GLU A 105 3.27 -10.39 12.16
C GLU A 105 4.78 -10.70 12.33
N PRO A 106 5.29 -10.89 13.57
CA PRO A 106 6.74 -11.00 13.81
C PRO A 106 7.46 -12.10 13.02
N GLU A 107 6.85 -13.28 12.85
CA GLU A 107 7.47 -14.36 12.08
C GLU A 107 7.46 -14.09 10.56
N ARG A 108 6.48 -13.33 10.08
CA ARG A 108 6.44 -12.81 8.72
C ARG A 108 7.43 -11.65 8.51
N ALA A 109 7.61 -10.76 9.50
CA ALA A 109 8.59 -9.67 9.44
C ALA A 109 10.04 -10.16 9.33
N LYS A 110 10.33 -11.38 9.79
CA LYS A 110 11.64 -12.05 9.60
C LYS A 110 11.84 -12.64 8.20
N ARG A 111 10.77 -12.79 7.42
CA ARG A 111 10.74 -13.48 6.12
C ARG A 111 10.12 -12.59 5.05
N LEU A 112 10.67 -11.40 4.86
CA LEU A 112 10.16 -10.43 3.87
C LEU A 112 10.62 -10.72 2.44
N TYR A 113 11.80 -11.32 2.28
CA TYR A 113 12.35 -11.62 0.96
C TYR A 113 11.45 -12.62 0.22
N GLY A 114 11.16 -12.34 -1.05
CA GLY A 114 10.29 -13.17 -1.88
C GLY A 114 8.79 -12.99 -1.61
N ASN A 115 8.41 -12.05 -0.76
CA ASN A 115 7.02 -11.67 -0.50
C ASN A 115 6.67 -10.33 -1.17
N THR A 116 5.39 -10.15 -1.46
CA THR A 116 4.87 -8.92 -2.07
C THR A 116 4.22 -8.06 -1.00
N LEU A 117 4.54 -6.77 -0.96
CA LEU A 117 3.88 -5.82 -0.07
C LEU A 117 2.93 -4.94 -0.87
N VAL A 118 1.73 -4.75 -0.33
CA VAL A 118 0.70 -3.82 -0.79
C VAL A 118 0.51 -2.77 0.29
N ALA A 119 0.94 -1.54 0.02
CA ALA A 119 0.74 -0.39 0.89
C ALA A 119 -0.46 0.41 0.41
N VAL A 120 -1.34 0.81 1.32
CA VAL A 120 -2.53 1.59 1.03
C VAL A 120 -2.45 2.90 1.81
N CYS A 121 -2.60 4.02 1.12
CA CYS A 121 -2.66 5.36 1.70
C CYS A 121 -4.11 5.83 1.77
N GLY A 122 -4.65 5.86 2.98
CA GLY A 122 -6.02 6.26 3.23
C GLY A 122 -6.27 7.74 2.98
N SER A 123 -7.55 8.10 2.91
CA SER A 123 -7.98 9.50 2.71
C SER A 123 -7.50 10.50 3.78
N ASP A 124 -7.08 10.00 4.96
CA ASP A 124 -6.52 10.78 6.06
C ASP A 124 -4.98 10.75 6.12
N TYR A 125 -4.34 10.30 5.03
CA TYR A 125 -2.89 10.15 4.88
C TYR A 125 -2.25 9.10 5.79
N ARG A 126 -3.05 8.24 6.44
CA ARG A 126 -2.53 7.09 7.17
C ARG A 126 -2.26 5.93 6.22
N HIS A 127 -1.18 5.20 6.48
CA HIS A 127 -0.83 4.02 5.72
C HIS A 127 -1.17 2.73 6.44
N VAL A 128 -1.58 1.72 5.69
CA VAL A 128 -1.60 0.31 6.12
C VAL A 128 -0.82 -0.52 5.13
N ALA A 129 -0.15 -1.58 5.62
CA ALA A 129 0.65 -2.47 4.79
C ALA A 129 0.16 -3.91 4.90
N PHE A 130 -0.07 -4.54 3.76
CA PHE A 130 -0.41 -5.95 3.63
C PHE A 130 0.76 -6.70 3.01
N VAL A 131 1.24 -7.74 3.68
CA VAL A 131 2.29 -8.61 3.14
C VAL A 131 1.65 -9.92 2.67
N LEU A 132 1.79 -10.19 1.38
CA LEU A 132 1.30 -11.37 0.69
C LEU A 132 2.43 -12.39 0.55
N ASP A 133 2.13 -13.66 0.84
CA ASP A 133 3.11 -14.74 0.71
C ASP A 133 3.36 -15.05 -0.78
N GLY A 134 4.57 -14.78 -1.24
CA GLY A 134 5.01 -15.00 -2.62
C GLY A 134 5.22 -13.73 -3.45
N HIS A 135 5.87 -13.93 -4.59
CA HIS A 135 6.19 -12.89 -5.56
C HIS A 135 5.11 -12.82 -6.65
N TYR A 136 4.34 -11.73 -6.63
CA TYR A 136 3.23 -11.46 -7.54
C TYR A 136 3.42 -10.18 -8.36
N HIS A 137 4.35 -9.30 -7.97
CA HIS A 137 4.63 -8.08 -8.72
C HIS A 137 5.46 -8.42 -9.97
N ALA A 138 5.24 -7.70 -11.06
CA ALA A 138 5.90 -7.96 -12.35
C ALA A 138 7.24 -7.22 -12.50
N HIS A 139 7.50 -6.22 -11.66
CA HIS A 139 8.65 -5.33 -11.79
C HIS A 139 9.55 -5.39 -10.55
N ASP A 140 10.80 -5.79 -10.73
CA ASP A 140 11.81 -5.75 -9.67
C ASP A 140 12.30 -4.31 -9.36
N THR A 141 11.87 -3.32 -10.15
CA THR A 141 12.35 -1.93 -10.09
C THR A 141 11.40 -1.03 -9.29
N GLY A 142 11.35 -1.26 -7.98
CA GLY A 142 10.70 -0.35 -7.03
C GLY A 142 9.19 -0.56 -6.85
N PHE A 143 8.56 0.38 -6.15
CA PHE A 143 7.12 0.35 -5.87
C PHE A 143 6.36 1.04 -7.00
N THR A 144 5.26 0.43 -7.42
CA THR A 144 4.38 0.92 -8.49
C THR A 144 2.91 0.80 -8.09
N ASP A 145 2.02 1.45 -8.82
CA ASP A 145 0.58 1.40 -8.57
C ASP A 145 0.03 -0.04 -8.73
N LEU A 146 -0.94 -0.43 -7.88
CA LEU A 146 -1.56 -1.75 -7.92
C LEU A 146 -2.07 -2.14 -9.32
N LEU A 147 -2.68 -1.20 -10.05
CA LEU A 147 -3.23 -1.42 -11.40
C LEU A 147 -2.15 -1.83 -12.41
N HIS A 148 -0.93 -1.33 -12.23
CA HIS A 148 0.20 -1.56 -13.13
C HIS A 148 1.23 -2.55 -12.58
N SER A 149 1.05 -3.02 -11.35
CA SER A 149 1.96 -3.93 -10.67
C SER A 149 1.93 -5.36 -11.23
N GLY A 150 0.85 -5.75 -11.91
CA GLY A 150 0.58 -7.12 -12.36
C GLY A 150 0.15 -8.08 -11.24
N VAL A 151 0.02 -7.60 -9.99
CA VAL A 151 -0.41 -8.44 -8.85
C VAL A 151 -1.80 -9.01 -9.04
N ILE A 152 -2.75 -8.20 -9.54
CA ILE A 152 -4.13 -8.63 -9.75
C ILE A 152 -4.17 -9.82 -10.72
N GLU A 153 -3.50 -9.69 -11.87
CA GLU A 153 -3.43 -10.73 -12.90
C GLU A 153 -2.70 -11.97 -12.40
N ASN A 154 -1.55 -11.80 -11.73
CA ASN A 154 -0.73 -12.90 -11.24
C ASN A 154 -1.41 -13.69 -10.11
N MET A 155 -2.19 -13.02 -9.25
CA MET A 155 -3.00 -13.68 -8.21
C MET A 155 -4.27 -14.31 -8.77
N ALA A 156 -4.91 -13.70 -9.78
CA ALA A 156 -6.11 -14.26 -10.40
C ALA A 156 -5.81 -15.51 -11.25
N ALA A 157 -4.62 -15.59 -11.84
CA ALA A 157 -4.20 -16.72 -12.68
C ALA A 157 -3.84 -17.98 -11.88
N ARG A 158 -3.61 -17.88 -10.56
CA ARG A 158 -3.18 -18.99 -9.72
C ARG A 158 -4.37 -19.52 -8.88
N PRO A 159 -4.66 -20.84 -8.87
CA PRO A 159 -5.87 -21.40 -8.26
C PRO A 159 -6.06 -21.12 -6.76
N ASN A 160 -4.95 -20.95 -6.02
CA ASN A 160 -4.95 -20.85 -4.57
C ASN A 160 -4.84 -19.40 -4.05
N THR A 161 -4.87 -18.40 -4.95
CA THR A 161 -4.65 -16.99 -4.59
C THR A 161 -5.85 -16.09 -4.86
N THR A 162 -6.89 -16.60 -5.52
CA THR A 162 -8.16 -15.87 -5.69
C THR A 162 -8.77 -15.45 -4.36
N GLN A 163 -8.79 -16.35 -3.36
CA GLN A 163 -9.29 -16.02 -2.03
C GLN A 163 -8.40 -14.98 -1.32
N ALA A 164 -7.09 -14.99 -1.57
CA ALA A 164 -6.18 -13.99 -1.02
C ALA A 164 -6.41 -12.61 -1.66
N LEU A 165 -6.70 -12.57 -2.96
CA LEU A 165 -7.04 -11.34 -3.69
C LEU A 165 -8.40 -10.78 -3.23
N GLU A 166 -9.37 -11.64 -2.98
CA GLU A 166 -10.68 -11.25 -2.43
C GLU A 166 -10.51 -10.62 -1.05
N ARG A 167 -9.80 -11.30 -0.14
CA ARG A 167 -9.49 -10.76 1.20
C ARG A 167 -8.72 -9.44 1.14
N LEU A 168 -7.77 -9.30 0.22
CA LEU A 168 -7.04 -8.05 0.02
C LEU A 168 -7.99 -6.93 -0.39
N THR A 169 -8.84 -7.19 -1.39
CA THR A 169 -9.83 -6.23 -1.90
C THR A 169 -10.80 -5.79 -0.79
N ASP A 170 -11.35 -6.75 -0.04
CA ASP A 170 -12.23 -6.48 1.10
C ASP A 170 -11.54 -5.62 2.17
N ARG A 171 -10.27 -5.88 2.43
CA ARG A 171 -9.52 -5.17 3.47
C ARG A 171 -9.16 -3.75 3.07
N ILE A 172 -8.82 -3.53 1.80
CA ILE A 172 -8.61 -2.19 1.26
C ILE A 172 -9.92 -1.39 1.31
N LEU A 173 -11.04 -1.98 0.88
CA LEU A 173 -12.35 -1.33 0.96
C LEU A 173 -12.75 -1.00 2.40
N ALA A 174 -12.58 -1.92 3.35
CA ALA A 174 -12.87 -1.67 4.76
C ALA A 174 -12.02 -0.54 5.33
N PHE A 175 -10.74 -0.49 4.97
CA PHE A 175 -9.84 0.59 5.38
C PHE A 175 -10.28 1.94 4.82
N GLU A 176 -10.60 2.03 3.52
CA GLU A 176 -10.99 3.31 2.92
C GLU A 176 -12.35 3.81 3.37
N LEU A 177 -13.34 2.93 3.47
CA LEU A 177 -14.71 3.32 3.78
C LEU A 177 -14.93 3.60 5.27
N HIS A 178 -14.20 2.89 6.13
CA HIS A 178 -14.47 2.87 7.56
C HIS A 178 -13.26 3.25 8.41
N GLY A 179 -12.10 3.48 7.80
CA GLY A 179 -10.84 3.58 8.54
C GLY A 179 -10.47 2.29 9.26
N ASP A 180 -11.11 1.15 8.90
CA ASP A 180 -10.89 -0.13 9.55
C ASP A 180 -9.59 -0.74 9.04
N THR A 181 -8.53 -0.59 9.82
CA THR A 181 -7.24 -1.20 9.56
C THR A 181 -7.25 -2.70 9.78
N GLY A 182 -8.33 -3.24 10.37
CA GLY A 182 -8.44 -4.65 10.65
C GLY A 182 -7.50 -5.12 11.75
N GLY A 183 -7.21 -4.24 12.71
CA GLY A 183 -6.24 -4.47 13.77
C GLY A 183 -4.78 -4.21 13.37
N LEU A 184 -4.51 -3.79 12.13
CA LEU A 184 -3.18 -3.31 11.75
C LEU A 184 -2.95 -1.90 12.31
N PRO A 185 -1.76 -1.58 12.84
CA PRO A 185 -1.36 -0.21 13.11
C PRO A 185 -1.36 0.59 11.81
N ALA A 186 -2.00 1.75 11.84
CA ALA A 186 -1.83 2.78 10.84
C ALA A 186 -0.56 3.58 11.14
N PHE A 187 0.19 3.99 10.12
CA PHE A 187 1.47 4.69 10.26
C PHE A 187 1.68 5.80 9.23
#